data_AF-A0A1G0GTM9-F1
#
_entry.id   AF-A0A1G0GTM9-F1
#
_cell.length_a   1.000
_cell.length_b   1.000
_cell.length_c   1.000
_cell.angle_alpha   90.00
_cell.angle_beta   90.00
_cell.angle_gamma   90.00
#
_symmetry.space_group_name_H-M   'P 1'
#
loop_
_entity.id
_entity.type
_entity.pdbx_description
1 polymer ?
#
loop_
_entity_poly.entity_id
_entity_poly.type
_entity_poly.pdbx_seq_one_letter_code
_entity_poly.pdbx_strand_id
1 'polypeptide(L)'
;MIKKFAPSAENNTRGYVKFLQNFTGVFDDRKIKNFTALQFKKLWEGIEKKEGYKPGRIIDVYKITMTQLTENNELCAYFLENNHWINKKHCIALAKKKRLELEVCTSSLGNIYLRATGLSPFQKDLRLLIKK
;
A
#
# COMPACT_ATOMS: atom_id res chain seq x y z
N MET A 1 -23.35 -8.64 8.06
CA MET A 1 -22.55 -8.24 6.87
C MET A 1 -21.09 -8.69 6.94
N ILE A 2 -20.40 -8.59 8.08
CA ILE A 2 -18.93 -8.85 8.16
C ILE A 2 -18.57 -10.35 8.05
N LYS A 3 -19.40 -11.26 8.59
CA LYS A 3 -19.13 -12.72 8.61
C LYS A 3 -18.93 -13.37 7.23
N LYS A 4 -19.47 -12.79 6.14
CA LYS A 4 -19.35 -13.37 4.79
C LYS A 4 -18.00 -13.06 4.12
N PHE A 5 -17.29 -12.03 4.61
CA PHE A 5 -16.09 -11.49 3.95
C PHE A 5 -14.84 -11.50 4.84
N ALA A 6 -14.98 -11.65 6.16
CA ALA A 6 -13.85 -11.76 7.07
C ALA A 6 -13.42 -13.23 7.27
N PRO A 7 -12.13 -13.59 7.11
CA PRO A 7 -11.62 -14.91 7.45
C PRO A 7 -11.91 -15.21 8.92
N SER A 8 -12.66 -16.27 9.19
CA SER A 8 -13.12 -16.61 10.55
C SER A 8 -11.99 -17.01 11.49
N ALA A 9 -10.84 -17.43 10.95
CA ALA A 9 -9.67 -17.88 11.71
C ALA A 9 -8.72 -16.74 12.10
N GLU A 10 -8.72 -15.60 11.39
CA GLU A 10 -7.72 -14.54 11.57
C GLU A 10 -8.22 -13.40 12.47
N ASN A 11 -9.54 -13.23 12.62
CA ASN A 11 -10.10 -12.07 13.30
C ASN A 11 -11.27 -12.45 14.22
N ASN A 12 -11.25 -11.99 15.48
CA ASN A 12 -12.40 -12.10 16.40
C ASN A 12 -13.50 -11.09 16.02
N THR A 13 -14.14 -11.34 14.88
CA THR A 13 -15.19 -10.47 14.33
C THR A 13 -16.37 -10.33 15.27
N ARG A 14 -16.74 -11.40 16.00
CA ARG A 14 -17.86 -11.38 16.96
C ARG A 14 -17.59 -10.45 18.13
N GLY A 15 -16.39 -10.50 18.69
CA GLY A 15 -15.97 -9.61 19.77
C GLY A 15 -15.92 -8.15 19.31
N TYR A 16 -15.43 -7.92 18.09
CA TYR A 16 -15.35 -6.58 17.50
C TYR A 16 -16.75 -5.96 17.28
N VAL A 17 -17.68 -6.74 16.70
CA VAL A 17 -19.08 -6.31 16.52
C VAL A 17 -19.75 -6.01 17.86
N LYS A 18 -19.63 -6.91 18.85
CA LYS A 18 -20.19 -6.67 20.20
C LYS A 18 -19.64 -5.40 20.84
N PHE A 19 -18.33 -5.15 20.69
CA PHE A 19 -17.71 -3.94 21.19
C PHE A 19 -18.32 -2.69 20.56
N LEU A 20 -18.44 -2.66 19.22
CA LEU A 20 -19.04 -1.52 18.52
C LEU A 20 -20.51 -1.33 18.89
N GLN A 21 -21.29 -2.41 19.01
CA GLN A 21 -22.68 -2.33 19.46
C GLN A 21 -22.80 -1.71 20.85
N ASN A 22 -21.99 -2.17 21.81
CA ASN A 22 -21.98 -1.64 23.17
C ASN A 22 -21.53 -0.17 23.23
N PHE A 23 -20.58 0.22 22.36
CA PHE A 23 -20.03 1.57 22.34
C PHE A 23 -20.95 2.58 21.63
N THR A 24 -21.56 2.17 20.51
CA THR A 24 -22.35 3.05 19.64
C THR A 24 -23.86 3.01 19.94
N GLY A 25 -24.36 1.90 20.50
CA GLY A 25 -25.79 1.60 20.60
C GLY A 25 -26.44 1.25 19.26
N VAL A 26 -25.64 1.01 18.21
CA VAL A 26 -26.13 0.71 16.86
C VAL A 26 -25.89 -0.76 16.54
N PHE A 27 -26.92 -1.41 15.99
CA PHE A 27 -26.88 -2.80 15.57
C PHE A 27 -26.63 -2.93 14.06
N ASP A 28 -26.33 -4.15 13.62
CA ASP A 28 -25.99 -4.50 12.23
C ASP A 28 -27.20 -4.43 11.27
N ASP A 29 -28.34 -3.91 11.75
CA ASP A 29 -29.64 -3.90 11.09
C ASP A 29 -29.81 -2.73 10.11
N ARG A 30 -28.88 -1.77 10.10
CA ARG A 30 -28.95 -0.54 9.29
C ARG A 30 -27.63 -0.25 8.59
N LYS A 31 -27.72 0.42 7.44
CA LYS A 31 -26.54 0.88 6.68
C LYS A 31 -25.92 2.11 7.35
N ILE A 32 -24.60 2.22 7.32
CA ILE A 32 -23.83 3.38 7.86
C ILE A 32 -24.37 4.71 7.33
N LYS A 33 -24.75 4.77 6.05
CA LYS A 33 -25.32 5.97 5.42
C LYS A 33 -26.63 6.49 6.07
N ASN A 34 -27.29 5.66 6.88
CA ASN A 34 -28.53 6.00 7.59
C ASN A 34 -28.25 6.36 9.07
N PHE A 35 -26.99 6.47 9.49
CA PHE A 35 -26.65 6.81 10.87
C PHE A 35 -26.87 8.31 11.09
N THR A 36 -27.30 8.70 12.28
CA THR A 36 -27.24 10.10 12.70
C THR A 36 -25.77 10.54 12.84
N ALA A 37 -25.51 11.84 12.78
CA ALA A 37 -24.16 12.37 12.99
C ALA A 37 -23.53 11.88 14.31
N LEU A 38 -24.33 11.77 15.38
CA LEU A 38 -23.88 11.27 16.67
C LEU A 38 -23.51 9.78 16.63
N GLN A 39 -24.34 8.96 15.97
CA GLN A 39 -24.07 7.52 15.81
C GLN A 39 -22.83 7.28 14.97
N PHE A 40 -22.66 8.04 13.88
CA PHE A 40 -21.48 7.97 13.03
C PHE A 40 -20.22 8.38 13.80
N LYS A 41 -20.28 9.47 14.59
CA LYS A 41 -19.19 9.90 15.45
C LYS A 41 -18.78 8.81 16.45
N LYS A 42 -19.73 8.23 17.18
CA LYS A 42 -19.45 7.13 18.12
C LYS A 42 -18.85 5.90 17.41
N LEU A 43 -19.30 5.60 16.19
CA LEU A 43 -18.74 4.50 15.41
C LEU A 43 -17.26 4.73 15.10
N TRP A 44 -16.93 5.92 14.59
CA TRP A 44 -15.56 6.32 14.28
C TRP A 44 -14.67 6.28 15.54
N GLU A 45 -15.11 6.86 16.66
CA GLU A 45 -14.38 6.85 17.94
C GLU A 45 -14.20 5.44 18.50
N GLY A 46 -15.19 4.56 18.30
CA GLY A 46 -15.12 3.16 18.70
C GLY A 46 -14.04 2.40 17.91
N ILE A 47 -14.04 2.55 16.59
CA ILE A 47 -13.01 1.96 15.71
C ILE A 47 -11.62 2.46 16.13
N GLU A 48 -11.47 3.78 16.30
CA GLU A 48 -10.21 4.40 16.73
C GLU A 48 -9.75 3.87 18.10
N LYS A 49 -10.65 3.72 19.07
CA LYS A 49 -10.34 3.18 20.39
C LYS A 49 -9.89 1.71 20.34
N LYS A 50 -10.43 0.93 19.38
CA LYS A 50 -10.17 -0.52 19.30
C LYS A 50 -8.94 -0.84 18.46
N GLU A 51 -8.73 -0.14 17.37
CA GLU A 51 -7.63 -0.36 16.42
C GLU A 51 -6.42 0.55 16.71
N GLY A 52 -6.67 1.66 17.42
CA GLY A 52 -5.72 2.74 17.60
C GLY A 52 -5.66 3.63 16.35
N TYR A 53 -5.54 4.93 16.55
CA TYR A 53 -5.11 5.81 15.46
C TYR A 53 -3.61 5.69 15.26
N LYS A 54 -3.21 5.40 14.03
CA LYS A 54 -1.81 5.51 13.59
C LYS A 54 -1.81 6.47 12.41
N PRO A 55 -1.19 7.66 12.54
CA PRO A 55 -1.07 8.55 11.40
C PRO A 55 -0.34 7.80 10.28
N GLY A 56 -0.94 7.80 9.09
CA GLY A 56 -0.27 7.32 7.91
C GLY A 56 1.02 8.13 7.69
N ARG A 57 2.08 7.48 7.22
CA ARG A 57 3.29 8.18 6.82
C ARG A 57 3.17 8.54 5.34
N ILE A 58 3.26 9.83 5.04
CA ILE A 58 3.47 10.29 3.65
C ILE A 58 4.91 9.92 3.29
N ILE A 59 5.08 9.16 2.20
CA ILE A 59 6.38 8.75 1.68
C ILE A 59 6.45 9.24 0.24
N ASP A 60 7.42 10.09 -0.05
CA ASP A 60 7.73 10.46 -1.42
C ASP A 60 8.36 9.25 -2.13
N VAL A 61 7.70 8.82 -3.21
CA VAL A 61 8.14 7.74 -4.07
C VAL A 61 8.60 8.35 -5.38
N TYR A 62 9.83 8.05 -5.79
CA TYR A 62 10.37 8.52 -7.06
C TYR A 62 10.26 7.42 -8.13
N LYS A 63 9.94 7.86 -9.35
CA LYS A 63 9.96 7.02 -10.53
C LYS A 63 11.36 6.97 -11.13
N ILE A 64 11.74 5.78 -11.61
CA ILE A 64 12.89 5.63 -12.52
C ILE A 64 12.38 5.85 -13.94
N THR A 65 12.97 6.81 -14.65
CA THR A 65 12.58 7.15 -16.03
C THR A 65 13.58 6.64 -17.05
N MET A 66 14.85 6.48 -16.69
CA MET A 66 15.90 5.96 -17.58
C MET A 66 16.90 5.07 -16.84
N THR A 67 17.61 4.25 -17.59
CA THR A 67 18.71 3.41 -17.12
C THR A 67 19.93 3.59 -18.00
N GLN A 68 21.12 3.55 -17.41
CA GLN A 68 22.39 3.58 -18.10
C GLN A 68 23.04 2.20 -18.04
N LEU A 69 23.58 1.77 -19.18
CA LEU A 69 24.35 0.53 -19.31
C LEU A 69 25.83 0.88 -19.46
N THR A 70 26.71 -0.02 -19.01
CA THR A 70 28.12 -0.01 -19.36
C THR A 70 28.33 -0.50 -20.80
N GLU A 71 29.56 -0.37 -21.32
CA GLU A 71 29.96 -0.94 -22.61
C GLU A 71 29.72 -2.47 -22.70
N ASN A 72 29.73 -3.15 -21.54
CA ASN A 72 29.46 -4.59 -21.43
C ASN A 72 27.96 -4.91 -21.25
N ASN A 73 27.05 -3.98 -21.53
CA ASN A 73 25.60 -4.12 -21.32
C ASN A 73 25.16 -4.36 -19.86
N GLU A 74 25.97 -3.97 -18.88
CA GLU A 74 25.61 -4.09 -17.46
C GLU A 74 24.94 -2.80 -16.96
N LEU A 75 23.83 -2.93 -16.21
CA LEU A 75 23.16 -1.80 -15.57
C LEU A 75 24.06 -1.11 -14.53
N CYS A 76 24.48 0.12 -14.82
CA CYS A 76 25.37 0.90 -13.94
C CYS A 76 24.65 2.02 -13.17
N ALA A 77 23.68 2.69 -13.79
CA ALA A 77 22.97 3.82 -13.18
C ALA A 77 21.48 3.89 -13.55
N TYR A 78 20.70 4.57 -12.71
CA TYR A 78 19.27 4.78 -12.86
C TYR A 78 18.98 6.28 -12.73
N PHE A 79 18.15 6.82 -13.61
CA PHE A 79 17.76 8.22 -13.60
C PHE A 79 16.43 8.39 -12.87
N LEU A 80 16.43 9.23 -11.83
CA LEU A 80 15.25 9.57 -11.07
C LEU A 80 14.51 10.73 -11.72
N GLU A 81 13.18 10.73 -11.61
CA GLU A 81 12.30 11.79 -12.15
C GLU A 81 12.63 13.20 -11.65
N ASN A 82 13.28 13.34 -10.48
CA ASN A 82 13.80 14.61 -9.98
C ASN A 82 15.20 14.97 -10.53
N ASN A 83 15.51 14.56 -11.75
CA ASN A 83 16.69 14.95 -12.55
C ASN A 83 18.06 14.60 -11.96
N HIS A 84 18.24 13.41 -11.37
CA HIS A 84 19.60 12.96 -10.99
C HIS A 84 19.81 11.46 -11.18
N TRP A 85 21.07 11.10 -11.48
CA TRP A 85 21.52 9.72 -11.63
C TRP A 85 21.92 9.13 -10.29
N ILE A 86 21.54 7.87 -10.06
CA ILE A 86 21.92 7.08 -8.90
C ILE A 86 22.49 5.73 -9.32
N ASN A 87 23.48 5.23 -8.59
CA ASN A 87 24.06 3.91 -8.86
C ASN A 87 23.16 2.77 -8.34
N LYS A 88 23.44 1.53 -8.76
CA LYS A 88 22.69 0.33 -8.36
C LYS A 88 22.60 0.12 -6.84
N LYS A 89 23.68 0.37 -6.09
CA LYS A 89 23.70 0.22 -4.62
C LYS A 89 22.72 1.19 -3.95
N HIS A 90 22.72 2.45 -4.40
CA HIS A 90 21.82 3.47 -3.89
C HIS A 90 20.36 3.21 -4.29
N CYS A 91 20.15 2.74 -5.52
CA CYS A 91 18.84 2.32 -6.02
C CYS A 91 18.24 1.20 -5.15
N ILE A 92 19.01 0.14 -4.86
CA ILE A 92 18.57 -0.94 -3.97
C ILE A 92 18.25 -0.40 -2.57
N ALA A 93 19.06 0.51 -2.03
CA ALA A 93 18.83 1.08 -0.70
C ALA A 93 17.52 1.89 -0.64
N LEU A 94 17.22 2.68 -1.68
CA LEU A 94 15.97 3.45 -1.77
C LEU A 94 14.75 2.54 -2.02
N ALA A 95 14.88 1.51 -2.84
CA ALA A 95 13.84 0.51 -3.09
C ALA A 95 13.47 -0.26 -1.80
N LYS A 96 14.47 -0.68 -0.99
CA LYS A 96 14.22 -1.31 0.32
C LYS A 96 13.44 -0.40 1.28
N LYS A 97 13.62 0.92 1.16
CA LYS A 97 12.90 1.94 1.95
C LYS A 97 11.54 2.32 1.35
N LYS A 98 11.10 1.68 0.28
CA LYS A 98 9.87 2.00 -0.48
C LYS A 98 9.83 3.46 -0.98
N ARG A 99 11.00 4.05 -1.27
CA ARG A 99 11.14 5.39 -1.84
C ARG A 99 11.31 5.38 -3.36
N LEU A 100 11.32 4.20 -3.98
CA LEU A 100 11.33 4.01 -5.43
C LEU A 100 10.18 3.13 -5.85
N GLU A 101 9.72 3.33 -7.08
CA GLU A 101 8.78 2.45 -7.79
C GLU A 101 9.42 1.12 -8.24
N LEU A 102 10.24 0.52 -7.39
CA LEU A 102 10.91 -0.75 -7.65
C LEU A 102 10.86 -1.61 -6.40
N GLU A 103 10.78 -2.92 -6.61
CA GLU A 103 10.91 -3.90 -5.54
C GLU A 103 12.21 -4.68 -5.66
N VAL A 104 12.79 -5.00 -4.50
CA VAL A 104 14.03 -5.77 -4.41
C VAL A 104 13.67 -7.23 -4.31
N CYS A 105 14.12 -8.01 -5.29
CA CYS A 105 13.90 -9.44 -5.38
C CYS A 105 15.20 -10.21 -5.19
N THR A 106 15.06 -11.48 -4.81
CA THR A 106 16.17 -12.42 -4.67
C THR A 106 15.91 -13.60 -5.59
N SER A 107 16.90 -13.98 -6.40
CA SER A 107 16.80 -15.17 -7.25
C SER A 107 16.95 -16.45 -6.43
N SER A 108 16.65 -17.61 -7.03
CA SER A 108 16.90 -18.92 -6.44
C SER A 108 18.38 -19.17 -6.09
N LEU A 109 19.30 -18.47 -6.78
CA LEU A 109 20.74 -18.51 -6.54
C LEU A 109 21.21 -17.47 -5.50
N GLY A 110 20.30 -16.74 -4.86
CA GLY A 110 20.62 -15.71 -3.86
C GLY A 110 21.01 -14.35 -4.42
N ASN A 111 20.93 -14.14 -5.74
CA ASN A 111 21.30 -12.87 -6.36
C ASN A 111 20.19 -11.82 -6.19
N ILE A 112 20.57 -10.61 -5.79
CA ILE A 112 19.65 -9.49 -5.62
C ILE A 112 19.45 -8.76 -6.95
N TYR A 113 18.19 -8.54 -7.32
CA TYR A 113 17.83 -7.77 -8.51
C TYR A 113 16.63 -6.84 -8.22
N LEU A 114 16.42 -5.88 -9.13
CA LEU A 114 15.33 -4.92 -9.07
C LEU A 114 14.29 -5.28 -10.13
N ARG A 115 13.00 -5.18 -9.80
CA ARG A 115 11.91 -5.30 -10.77
C ARG A 115 10.85 -4.22 -10.53
N ALA A 116 10.03 -3.96 -11.55
CA ALA A 116 8.87 -3.10 -11.42
C ALA A 116 7.85 -3.72 -10.44
N THR A 117 7.25 -2.89 -9.59
CA THR A 117 6.19 -3.34 -8.69
C THR A 117 4.85 -3.44 -9.42
N GLY A 118 4.08 -4.49 -9.13
CA GLY A 118 2.69 -4.63 -9.61
C GLY A 118 1.70 -3.68 -8.93
N LEU A 119 2.14 -2.94 -7.92
CA LEU A 119 1.36 -1.94 -7.18
C LEU A 119 1.93 -0.53 -7.41
N SER A 120 2.48 -0.28 -8.59
CA SER A 120 3.08 1.01 -8.88
C SER A 120 2.01 2.12 -8.87
N PRO A 121 2.25 3.24 -8.17
CA PRO A 121 1.38 4.42 -8.27
C PRO A 121 1.49 5.12 -9.63
N PHE A 122 2.50 4.78 -10.44
CA PHE A 122 2.74 5.36 -11.77
C PHE A 122 2.31 4.43 -12.92
N GLN A 123 1.78 3.24 -12.63
CA GLN A 123 1.20 2.36 -13.64
C GLN A 123 -0.11 2.97 -14.16
N LYS A 124 -0.14 3.29 -15.45
CA LYS A 124 -1.40 3.63 -16.13
C LYS A 124 -2.21 2.35 -16.35
N ASP A 125 -3.54 2.45 -16.32
CA ASP A 125 -4.42 1.34 -16.67
C ASP A 125 -4.04 0.81 -18.07
N LEU A 126 -3.75 -0.48 -18.17
CA LEU A 126 -3.39 -1.16 -19.42
C LEU A 126 -4.42 -0.89 -20.52
N ARG A 127 -5.71 -0.74 -20.18
CA ARG A 127 -6.77 -0.43 -21.15
C ARG A 127 -6.61 0.94 -21.80
N LEU A 128 -5.94 1.89 -21.13
CA LEU A 128 -5.67 3.22 -21.65
C LEU A 128 -4.46 3.24 -22.61
N LEU A 129 -3.61 2.21 -22.56
CA LEU A 129 -2.46 2.04 -23.45
C LEU A 129 -2.83 1.27 -24.73
N ILE A 130 -3.94 0.52 -24.72
CA ILE A 130 -4.47 -0.21 -25.88
C ILE A 130 -5.50 0.67 -26.63
N LYS A 131 -5.26 1.98 -26.74
CA LYS A 131 -6.02 2.80 -27.70
C LYS A 131 -5.45 2.56 -29.10
N LYS A 132 -6.34 2.08 -29.98
CA LYS A 132 -6.14 1.76 -31.40
C LYS A 132 -5.43 2.87 -32.17
#